data_AF-A0A933MW92-F1
#
_entry.id   AF-A0A933MW92-F1
#
_cell.length_a   1.000
_cell.length_b   1.000
_cell.length_c   1.000
_cell.angle_alpha   90.00
_cell.angle_beta   90.00
_cell.angle_gamma   90.00
#
_symmetry.space_group_name_H-M   'P 1'
#
loop_
_entity.id
_entity.type
_entity.pdbx_description
1 polymer ?
#
loop_
_entity_poly.entity_id
_entity_poly.type
_entity_poly.pdbx_seq_one_letter_code
_entity_poly.pdbx_strand_id
1 'polypeptide(L)'
;MQDQQRTNWAFRIAILLGLVLGAGWGFLLGVMLVRLNTLFLFAGMLLTALPIAFFGGVLVAVAFHRLIPNWHKIARLIVILIFVALGMPFGLAYGVMEQQLDPAQFVNTTGALIWDLEWLFAILGLMAGTWTGWMRPFAERGQATVAPPVRFIASIPGRLVEALATFFETVGRGFLWLPMQLLRLVGGAYRNIRERWTRWWMPTRTRPRRQRQTTHKRKRPRLPKLPTRQRADHDDGPRIMRVVEDRCPYCLDIVKRNDPRGVQVCEVCHTPHHADCWAITGKCQVPHLNT
;
A
#
# COMPACT_ATOMS: atom_id res chain seq x y z
N MET A 1 11.02 27.03 -10.22
CA MET A 1 12.13 26.99 -9.24
C MET A 1 11.70 26.52 -7.84
N GLN A 2 10.54 26.90 -7.32
CA GLN A 2 10.10 26.49 -5.96
C GLN A 2 9.87 24.97 -5.80
N ASP A 3 9.41 24.27 -6.84
CA ASP A 3 9.14 22.82 -6.75
C ASP A 3 10.42 21.98 -6.59
N GLN A 4 11.51 22.37 -7.25
CA GLN A 4 12.80 21.67 -7.18
C GLN A 4 13.44 21.81 -5.78
N GLN A 5 13.21 22.94 -5.10
CA GLN A 5 13.68 23.15 -3.74
C GLN A 5 12.89 22.28 -2.74
N ARG A 6 11.60 22.05 -3.02
CA ARG A 6 10.71 21.20 -2.22
C ARG A 6 11.06 19.71 -2.33
N THR A 7 11.40 19.23 -3.53
CA THR A 7 11.84 17.84 -3.75
C THR A 7 13.19 17.55 -3.08
N ASN A 8 14.13 18.50 -3.15
CA ASN A 8 15.44 18.34 -2.49
C ASN A 8 15.32 18.30 -0.96
N TRP A 9 14.41 19.08 -0.38
CA TRP A 9 14.14 19.03 1.06
C TRP A 9 13.48 17.71 1.49
N ALA A 10 12.51 17.22 0.72
CA ALA A 10 11.86 15.94 1.00
C ALA A 10 12.86 14.77 0.94
N PHE A 11 13.79 14.78 -0.02
CA PHE A 11 14.84 13.77 -0.15
C PHE A 11 15.81 13.77 1.05
N ARG A 12 16.26 14.95 1.49
CA ARG A 12 17.15 15.08 2.66
C ARG A 12 16.48 14.59 3.95
N ILE A 13 15.20 14.92 4.14
CA ILE A 13 14.40 14.43 5.27
C ILE A 13 14.25 12.91 5.22
N ALA A 14 13.97 12.33 4.05
CA ALA A 14 13.82 10.89 3.89
C ALA A 14 15.12 10.13 4.21
N ILE A 15 16.27 10.64 3.76
CA ILE A 15 17.59 10.05 4.09
C ILE A 15 17.87 10.15 5.58
N LEU A 16 17.64 11.31 6.19
CA LEU A 16 17.86 11.50 7.62
C LEU A 16 16.96 10.58 8.46
N LEU A 17 15.68 10.47 8.11
CA LEU A 17 14.77 9.53 8.77
C LEU A 17 15.20 8.08 8.57
N GLY A 18 15.63 7.71 7.36
CA GLY A 18 16.15 6.36 7.07
C GLY A 18 17.39 6.04 7.90
N LEU A 19 18.34 6.97 8.01
CA LEU A 19 19.55 6.80 8.83
C LEU A 19 19.24 6.75 10.32
N VAL A 20 18.39 7.65 10.83
CA VAL A 20 18.04 7.69 12.26
C VAL A 20 17.23 6.47 12.67
N LEU A 21 16.25 6.07 11.86
CA LEU A 21 15.47 4.87 12.14
C LEU A 21 16.32 3.60 11.96
N GLY A 22 17.12 3.50 10.89
CA GLY A 22 17.98 2.35 10.65
C GLY A 22 19.05 2.18 11.71
N ALA A 23 19.79 3.23 12.03
CA ALA A 23 20.83 3.20 13.06
C ALA A 23 20.25 3.06 14.46
N GLY A 24 19.13 3.76 14.76
CA GLY A 24 18.44 3.66 16.05
C GLY A 24 17.89 2.25 16.30
N TRP A 25 17.28 1.63 15.28
CA TRP A 25 16.81 0.25 15.38
C TRP A 25 17.95 -0.76 15.46
N GLY A 26 19.01 -0.59 14.65
CA GLY A 26 20.18 -1.46 14.71
C GLY A 26 20.88 -1.41 16.07
N PHE A 27 21.01 -0.23 16.66
CA PHE A 27 21.59 -0.05 17.99
C PHE A 27 20.70 -0.64 19.09
N LEU A 28 19.39 -0.39 19.04
CA LEU A 28 18.44 -0.91 20.05
C LEU A 28 18.33 -2.43 19.98
N LEU A 29 18.34 -3.01 18.78
CA LEU A 29 18.44 -4.45 18.58
C LEU A 29 19.77 -4.96 19.11
N GLY A 30 20.91 -4.32 18.79
CA GLY A 30 22.22 -4.72 19.30
C GLY A 30 22.30 -4.72 20.84
N VAL A 31 21.75 -3.70 21.50
CA VAL A 31 21.68 -3.63 22.97
C VAL A 31 20.76 -4.69 23.55
N MET A 32 19.61 -4.94 22.91
CA MET A 32 18.71 -6.02 23.30
C MET A 32 19.37 -7.39 23.10
N LEU A 33 20.08 -7.59 21.99
CA LEU A 33 20.86 -8.79 21.63
C LEU A 33 21.93 -9.08 22.68
N VAL A 34 22.70 -8.07 23.10
CA VAL A 34 23.74 -8.21 24.14
C VAL A 34 23.12 -8.50 25.51
N ARG A 35 21.93 -7.97 25.81
CA ARG A 35 21.23 -8.24 27.08
C ARG A 35 20.50 -9.59 27.12
N LEU A 36 20.18 -10.19 25.97
CA LEU A 36 19.29 -11.34 25.89
C LEU A 36 19.98 -12.70 25.76
N ASN A 37 21.31 -12.82 25.80
CA ASN A 37 21.91 -14.14 25.70
C ASN A 37 22.50 -14.67 27.00
N THR A 38 21.86 -15.70 27.53
CA THR A 38 22.55 -16.95 27.88
C THR A 38 21.60 -18.13 27.63
N LEU A 39 21.87 -18.86 26.54
CA LEU A 39 21.57 -20.27 26.27
C LEU A 39 20.25 -20.72 25.61
N PHE A 40 19.12 -20.01 25.67
CA PHE A 40 17.85 -20.55 25.07
C PHE A 40 17.41 -19.94 23.73
N LEU A 41 18.13 -18.94 23.20
CA LEU A 41 17.59 -18.04 22.17
C LEU A 41 18.04 -18.29 20.74
N PHE A 42 18.85 -19.29 20.43
CA PHE A 42 19.32 -19.48 19.04
C PHE A 42 18.20 -19.91 18.06
N ALA A 43 17.30 -20.79 18.51
CA ALA A 43 16.15 -21.22 17.71
C ALA A 43 15.04 -20.16 17.63
N GLY A 44 14.79 -19.44 18.74
CA GLY A 44 13.83 -18.33 18.77
C GLY A 44 14.31 -17.09 17.99
N MET A 45 15.62 -16.84 17.95
CA MET A 45 16.25 -15.75 17.20
C MET A 45 16.13 -15.93 15.69
N LEU A 46 16.42 -17.13 15.16
CA LEU A 46 16.27 -17.40 13.73
C LEU A 46 14.80 -17.27 13.28
N LEU A 47 13.86 -17.61 14.16
CA LEU A 47 12.42 -17.48 13.91
C LEU A 47 11.87 -16.05 14.03
N THR A 48 12.57 -15.12 14.68
CA THR A 48 12.06 -13.75 14.92
C THR A 48 12.87 -12.67 14.22
N ALA A 49 14.21 -12.73 14.26
CA ALA A 49 15.07 -11.75 13.63
C ALA A 49 15.04 -11.86 12.10
N LEU A 50 14.92 -13.07 11.57
CA LEU A 50 14.96 -13.33 10.12
C LEU A 50 13.70 -12.82 9.41
N PRO A 51 12.47 -13.05 9.94
CA PRO A 51 11.28 -12.39 9.39
C PRO A 51 11.35 -10.87 9.53
N ILE A 52 11.80 -10.33 10.67
CA ILE A 52 11.83 -8.87 10.90
C ILE A 52 12.83 -8.18 9.97
N ALA A 53 14.03 -8.75 9.77
CA ALA A 53 15.01 -8.26 8.82
C ALA A 53 14.51 -8.37 7.37
N PHE A 54 13.85 -9.49 7.03
CA PHE A 54 13.21 -9.68 5.73
C PHE A 54 12.12 -8.64 5.47
N PHE A 55 11.21 -8.42 6.43
CA PHE A 55 10.13 -7.44 6.32
C PHE A 55 10.63 -6.00 6.29
N GLY A 56 11.66 -5.68 7.08
CA GLY A 56 12.33 -4.38 7.04
C GLY A 56 12.94 -4.11 5.66
N GLY A 57 13.62 -5.10 5.09
CA GLY A 57 14.18 -5.04 3.74
C GLY A 57 13.10 -4.88 2.65
N VAL A 58 12.01 -5.65 2.75
CA VAL A 58 10.88 -5.57 1.81
C VAL A 58 10.18 -4.20 1.89
N LEU A 59 9.96 -3.65 3.09
CA LEU A 59 9.35 -2.33 3.26
C LEU A 59 10.23 -1.22 2.67
N VAL A 60 11.54 -1.27 2.90
CA VAL A 60 12.49 -0.32 2.31
C VAL A 60 12.51 -0.46 0.79
N ALA A 61 12.53 -1.69 0.26
CA ALA A 61 12.52 -1.94 -1.18
C ALA A 61 11.21 -1.47 -1.86
N VAL A 62 10.05 -1.68 -1.22
CA VAL A 62 8.74 -1.20 -1.70
C VAL A 62 8.62 0.31 -1.64
N ALA A 63 9.10 0.93 -0.55
CA ALA A 63 9.16 2.39 -0.42
C ALA A 63 10.04 3.00 -1.52
N PHE A 64 11.19 2.39 -1.80
CA PHE A 64 12.07 2.78 -2.91
C PHE A 64 11.43 2.55 -4.28
N HIS A 65 10.72 1.43 -4.49
CA HIS A 65 10.05 1.11 -5.75
C HIS A 65 8.94 2.11 -6.11
N ARG A 66 8.19 2.58 -5.12
CA ARG A 66 7.13 3.58 -5.31
C ARG A 66 7.65 4.99 -5.57
N LEU A 67 8.87 5.32 -5.14
CA LEU A 67 9.34 6.70 -5.13
C LEU A 67 10.15 7.10 -6.37
N ILE A 68 10.73 6.18 -7.17
CA ILE A 68 11.60 6.60 -8.29
C ILE A 68 11.51 5.65 -9.51
N PRO A 69 11.00 6.11 -10.69
CA PRO A 69 10.67 5.23 -11.81
C PRO A 69 11.88 4.64 -12.57
N ASN A 70 13.05 5.29 -12.60
CA ASN A 70 14.19 4.83 -13.43
C ASN A 70 15.46 4.43 -12.65
N TRP A 71 15.53 4.67 -11.33
CA TRP A 71 16.71 4.34 -10.51
C TRP A 71 16.72 2.90 -9.97
N HIS A 72 15.67 2.14 -10.23
CA HIS A 72 15.42 0.82 -9.62
C HIS A 72 16.49 -0.23 -9.95
N LYS A 73 17.20 -0.13 -11.08
CA LYS A 73 18.26 -1.09 -11.44
C LYS A 73 19.55 -0.84 -10.65
N ILE A 74 19.99 0.42 -10.57
CA ILE A 74 21.21 0.82 -9.85
C ILE A 74 20.99 0.72 -8.34
N ALA A 75 19.82 1.14 -7.84
CA ALA A 75 19.50 1.03 -6.42
C ALA A 75 19.39 -0.44 -5.95
N ARG A 76 18.82 -1.34 -6.76
CA ARG A 76 18.83 -2.78 -6.44
C ARG A 76 20.25 -3.32 -6.38
N LEU A 77 21.09 -2.97 -7.35
CA LEU A 77 22.45 -3.45 -7.41
C LEU A 77 23.27 -2.93 -6.23
N ILE A 78 23.13 -1.65 -5.86
CA ILE A 78 23.79 -1.04 -4.68
C ILE A 78 23.29 -1.66 -3.37
N VAL A 79 21.98 -1.89 -3.20
CA VAL A 79 21.46 -2.52 -1.98
C VAL A 79 21.97 -3.94 -1.85
N ILE A 80 21.98 -4.73 -2.93
CA ILE A 80 22.57 -6.08 -2.94
C ILE A 80 24.05 -6.00 -2.59
N LEU A 81 24.81 -5.06 -3.19
CA LEU A 81 26.23 -4.91 -2.93
C LEU A 81 26.52 -4.51 -1.48
N ILE A 82 25.72 -3.62 -0.88
CA ILE A 82 25.85 -3.23 0.53
C ILE A 82 25.50 -4.39 1.45
N PHE A 83 24.43 -5.14 1.15
CA PHE A 83 24.02 -6.27 1.97
C PHE A 83 25.04 -7.40 1.93
N VAL A 84 25.60 -7.70 0.76
CA VAL A 84 26.67 -8.69 0.60
C VAL A 84 27.96 -8.18 1.24
N ALA A 85 28.40 -6.97 0.93
CA ALA A 85 29.69 -6.44 1.39
C ALA A 85 29.72 -6.12 2.89
N LEU A 86 28.60 -5.76 3.51
CA LEU A 86 28.55 -5.49 4.96
C LEU A 86 27.96 -6.66 5.75
N GLY A 87 26.94 -7.34 5.22
CA GLY A 87 26.28 -8.45 5.90
C GLY A 87 27.16 -9.69 6.01
N MET A 88 27.89 -10.06 4.95
CA MET A 88 28.78 -11.24 5.01
C MET A 88 29.91 -11.07 6.03
N PRO A 89 30.69 -9.96 6.04
CA PRO A 89 31.78 -9.83 6.99
C PRO A 89 31.31 -9.74 8.44
N PHE A 90 30.14 -9.12 8.68
CA PHE A 90 29.58 -9.04 10.02
C PHE A 90 29.05 -10.39 10.52
N GLY A 91 28.40 -11.17 9.63
CA GLY A 91 27.95 -12.53 9.94
C GLY A 91 29.14 -13.47 10.21
N LEU A 92 30.21 -13.36 9.43
CA LEU A 92 31.47 -14.09 9.63
C LEU A 92 32.15 -13.69 10.94
N ALA A 93 32.32 -12.39 11.20
CA ALA A 93 32.92 -11.89 12.43
C ALA A 93 32.14 -12.36 13.66
N TYR A 94 30.80 -12.33 13.60
CA TYR A 94 29.96 -12.80 14.69
C TYR A 94 30.07 -14.32 14.91
N GLY A 95 30.03 -15.12 13.84
CA GLY A 95 30.19 -16.58 13.93
C GLY A 95 31.54 -16.99 14.52
N VAL A 96 32.62 -16.30 14.13
CA VAL A 96 33.98 -16.55 14.62
C VAL A 96 34.15 -16.09 16.07
N MET A 97 33.67 -14.90 16.42
CA MET A 97 33.87 -14.34 17.76
C MET A 97 32.99 -14.99 18.84
N GLU A 98 31.75 -15.32 18.52
CA GLU A 98 30.77 -15.76 19.52
C GLU A 98 30.76 -17.29 19.69
N GLN A 99 30.91 -18.05 18.60
CA GLN A 99 30.82 -19.51 18.65
C GLN A 99 32.16 -20.23 18.77
N GLN A 100 33.28 -19.47 18.82
CA GLN A 100 34.65 -20.01 18.76
C GLN A 100 34.85 -21.02 17.60
N LEU A 101 34.05 -20.88 16.54
CA LEU A 101 34.19 -21.73 15.37
C LEU A 101 35.45 -21.32 14.63
N ASP A 102 36.29 -22.30 14.30
CA ASP A 102 37.41 -22.09 13.40
C ASP A 102 36.86 -21.45 12.11
N PRO A 103 37.34 -20.25 11.72
CA PRO A 103 36.86 -19.54 10.53
C PRO A 103 36.86 -20.42 9.29
N ALA A 104 37.85 -21.33 9.16
CA ALA A 104 37.93 -22.26 8.05
C ALA A 104 36.77 -23.28 8.05
N GLN A 105 36.37 -23.75 9.23
CA GLN A 105 35.28 -24.71 9.36
C GLN A 105 33.92 -24.06 9.11
N PHE A 106 33.69 -22.83 9.61
CA PHE A 106 32.45 -22.08 9.38
C PHE A 106 32.23 -21.73 7.90
N VAL A 107 33.29 -21.30 7.21
CA VAL A 107 33.22 -21.04 5.76
C VAL A 107 32.90 -22.32 4.99
N ASN A 108 33.47 -23.46 5.38
CA ASN A 108 33.26 -24.72 4.68
C ASN A 108 31.88 -25.35 4.92
N THR A 109 31.30 -25.23 6.13
CA THR A 109 29.99 -25.87 6.44
C THR A 109 28.81 -24.93 6.26
N THR A 110 28.90 -23.71 6.78
CA THR A 110 27.81 -22.73 6.77
C THR A 110 27.87 -21.86 5.53
N GLY A 111 29.08 -21.50 5.09
CA GLY A 111 29.30 -20.74 3.86
C GLY A 111 28.77 -21.47 2.63
N ALA A 112 29.02 -22.78 2.49
CA ALA A 112 28.50 -23.58 1.39
C ALA A 112 26.97 -23.64 1.37
N LEU A 113 26.32 -23.88 2.51
CA LEU A 113 24.87 -24.01 2.57
C LEU A 113 24.14 -22.68 2.36
N ILE A 114 24.69 -21.57 2.87
CA ILE A 114 24.17 -20.22 2.61
C ILE A 114 24.37 -19.86 1.13
N TRP A 115 25.54 -20.17 0.56
CA TRP A 115 25.84 -19.93 -0.85
C TRP A 115 24.90 -20.73 -1.75
N ASP A 116 24.67 -22.01 -1.46
CA ASP A 116 23.77 -22.87 -2.23
C ASP A 116 22.31 -22.38 -2.15
N LEU A 117 21.85 -21.95 -0.97
CA LEU A 117 20.50 -21.39 -0.82
C LEU A 117 20.35 -20.04 -1.54
N GLU A 118 21.35 -19.16 -1.45
CA GLU A 118 21.33 -17.86 -2.11
C GLU A 118 21.32 -18.02 -3.64
N TRP A 119 22.15 -18.91 -4.18
CA TRP A 119 22.14 -19.25 -5.61
C TRP A 119 20.85 -19.94 -6.04
N LEU A 120 20.29 -20.83 -5.23
CA LEU A 120 18.98 -21.45 -5.51
C LEU A 120 17.89 -20.38 -5.63
N PHE A 121 17.80 -19.44 -4.69
CA PHE A 121 16.81 -18.36 -4.76
C PHE A 121 17.07 -17.38 -5.90
N ALA A 122 18.33 -17.07 -6.22
CA ALA A 122 18.68 -16.24 -7.36
C ALA A 122 18.31 -16.92 -8.69
N ILE A 123 18.58 -18.22 -8.84
CA ILE A 123 18.20 -19.02 -10.01
C ILE A 123 16.68 -19.12 -10.12
N LEU A 124 15.97 -19.43 -9.03
CA LEU A 124 14.50 -19.47 -9.02
C LEU A 124 13.88 -18.12 -9.36
N GLY A 125 14.45 -17.01 -8.87
CA GLY A 125 14.02 -15.66 -9.20
C GLY A 125 14.27 -15.30 -10.66
N LEU A 126 15.43 -15.66 -11.21
CA LEU A 126 15.76 -15.49 -12.62
C LEU A 126 14.86 -16.37 -13.50
N MET A 127 14.64 -17.63 -13.15
CA MET A 127 13.76 -18.54 -13.87
C MET A 127 12.32 -18.02 -13.83
N ALA A 128 11.78 -17.63 -12.67
CA ALA A 128 10.42 -17.10 -12.59
C ALA A 128 10.23 -15.80 -13.40
N GLY A 129 11.22 -14.91 -13.37
CA GLY A 129 11.17 -13.63 -14.10
C GLY A 129 11.39 -13.77 -15.62
N THR A 130 12.25 -14.68 -16.05
CA THR A 130 12.54 -14.91 -17.49
C THR A 130 11.54 -15.85 -18.15
N TRP A 131 11.06 -16.87 -17.43
CA TRP A 131 10.10 -17.87 -17.94
C TRP A 131 8.76 -17.24 -18.32
N THR A 132 8.22 -16.36 -17.47
CA THR A 132 6.92 -15.71 -17.70
C THR A 132 6.92 -14.78 -18.91
N GLY A 133 8.06 -14.16 -19.25
CA GLY A 133 8.20 -13.30 -20.41
C GLY A 133 8.53 -14.03 -21.72
N TRP A 134 9.40 -15.04 -21.67
CA TRP A 134 9.95 -15.66 -22.88
C TRP A 134 9.17 -16.89 -23.38
N MET A 135 8.57 -17.68 -22.48
CA MET A 135 7.87 -18.92 -22.84
C MET A 135 6.39 -18.71 -23.18
N ARG A 136 5.79 -17.59 -22.75
CA ARG A 136 4.38 -17.29 -22.99
C ARG A 136 3.99 -17.29 -24.48
N PRO A 137 4.77 -16.69 -25.41
CA PRO A 137 4.45 -16.71 -26.83
C PRO A 137 4.57 -18.10 -27.49
N PHE A 138 5.41 -18.99 -26.93
CA PHE A 138 5.59 -20.36 -27.41
C PHE A 138 4.48 -21.29 -26.88
N ALA A 139 4.06 -21.10 -25.63
CA ALA A 139 2.91 -21.79 -25.06
C ALA A 139 1.61 -21.46 -25.81
N GLU A 140 1.44 -20.20 -26.23
CA GLU A 140 0.28 -19.75 -27.00
C GLU A 140 0.32 -20.23 -28.48
N ARG A 141 1.50 -20.33 -29.11
CA ARG A 141 1.65 -20.84 -30.50
C ARG A 141 1.65 -22.36 -30.63
N GLY A 142 2.12 -23.10 -29.63
CA GLY A 142 2.28 -24.56 -29.69
C GLY A 142 0.99 -25.37 -29.51
N GLN A 143 -0.11 -24.75 -29.06
CA GLN A 143 -1.37 -25.47 -28.79
C GLN A 143 -2.13 -25.90 -30.06
N ALA A 144 -1.78 -25.38 -31.24
CA ALA A 144 -2.53 -25.66 -32.46
C ALA A 144 -2.18 -27.00 -33.15
N THR A 145 -0.98 -27.57 -32.96
CA THR A 145 -0.49 -28.66 -33.85
C THR A 145 -0.03 -29.94 -33.16
N VAL A 146 -0.02 -30.01 -31.83
CA VAL A 146 0.53 -31.17 -31.10
C VAL A 146 -0.56 -32.21 -30.81
N ALA A 147 -0.24 -33.50 -30.95
CA ALA A 147 -1.16 -34.62 -30.67
C ALA A 147 -1.57 -34.69 -29.18
N PRO A 148 -2.78 -35.20 -28.85
CA PRO A 148 -3.35 -35.17 -27.50
C PRO A 148 -2.45 -35.73 -26.37
N PRO A 149 -1.74 -36.86 -26.52
CA PRO A 149 -0.95 -37.42 -25.41
C PRO A 149 0.28 -36.57 -25.09
N VAL A 150 0.85 -35.89 -26.09
CA VAL A 150 2.03 -35.02 -25.91
C VAL A 150 1.62 -33.68 -25.28
N ARG A 151 0.39 -33.20 -25.50
CA ARG A 151 -0.15 -32.02 -24.81
C ARG A 151 -0.23 -32.21 -23.30
N PHE A 152 -0.59 -33.41 -22.84
CA PHE A 152 -0.68 -33.69 -21.41
C PHE A 152 0.69 -33.55 -20.74
N ILE A 153 1.71 -34.22 -21.28
CA ILE A 153 3.08 -34.20 -20.74
C ILE A 153 3.70 -32.80 -20.81
N ALA A 154 3.50 -32.07 -21.91
CA ALA A 154 3.97 -30.69 -22.07
C ALA A 154 3.24 -29.68 -21.16
N SER A 155 2.05 -30.03 -20.65
CA SER A 155 1.27 -29.16 -19.75
C SER A 155 1.62 -29.31 -18.27
N ILE A 156 2.32 -30.38 -17.88
CA ILE A 156 2.68 -30.65 -16.47
C ILE A 156 3.55 -29.52 -15.88
N PRO A 157 4.61 -29.03 -16.56
CA PRO A 157 5.41 -27.90 -16.05
C PRO A 157 4.59 -26.61 -15.96
N GLY A 158 3.69 -26.37 -16.92
CA GLY A 158 2.81 -25.20 -16.93
C GLY A 158 1.85 -25.19 -15.73
N ARG A 159 1.21 -26.33 -15.45
CA ARG A 159 0.29 -26.47 -14.31
C ARG A 159 1.01 -26.35 -12.97
N LEU A 160 2.23 -26.86 -12.86
CA LEU A 160 3.03 -26.73 -11.64
C LEU A 160 3.44 -25.27 -11.40
N VAL A 161 3.86 -24.56 -12.45
CA VAL A 161 4.20 -23.13 -12.37
C VAL A 161 2.97 -22.27 -12.05
N GLU A 162 1.81 -22.60 -12.63
CA GLU A 162 0.55 -21.91 -12.32
C GLU A 162 0.07 -22.18 -10.89
N ALA A 163 0.22 -23.42 -10.40
CA ALA A 163 -0.05 -23.79 -9.02
C ALA A 163 0.90 -23.08 -8.03
N LEU A 164 2.19 -22.97 -8.37
CA LEU A 164 3.15 -22.22 -7.57
C LEU A 164 2.86 -20.72 -7.61
N ALA A 165 2.54 -20.15 -8.77
CA ALA A 165 2.19 -18.73 -8.90
C ALA A 165 0.93 -18.39 -8.09
N THR A 166 -0.12 -19.21 -8.17
CA THR A 166 -1.35 -19.05 -7.38
C THR A 166 -1.11 -19.28 -5.89
N PHE A 167 -0.24 -20.22 -5.51
CA PHE A 167 0.20 -20.40 -4.13
C PHE A 167 0.94 -19.15 -3.61
N PHE A 168 1.94 -18.65 -4.33
CA PHE A 168 2.68 -17.44 -3.94
C PHE A 168 1.82 -16.19 -3.96
N GLU A 169 0.83 -16.10 -4.85
CA GLU A 169 -0.13 -15.00 -4.87
C GLU A 169 -1.09 -15.09 -3.68
N THR A 170 -1.55 -16.29 -3.31
CA THR A 170 -2.44 -16.52 -2.17
C THR A 170 -1.72 -16.28 -0.85
N VAL A 171 -0.51 -16.83 -0.70
CA VAL A 171 0.38 -16.57 0.43
C VAL A 171 0.75 -15.09 0.47
N GLY A 172 1.11 -14.48 -0.66
CA GLY A 172 1.43 -13.06 -0.75
C GLY A 172 0.25 -12.18 -0.35
N ARG A 173 -0.98 -12.49 -0.79
CA ARG A 173 -2.20 -11.76 -0.40
C ARG A 173 -2.50 -11.93 1.09
N GLY A 174 -2.42 -13.14 1.64
CA GLY A 174 -2.66 -13.40 3.06
C GLY A 174 -1.59 -12.76 3.96
N PHE A 175 -0.32 -12.85 3.55
CA PHE A 175 0.83 -12.35 4.29
C PHE A 175 0.97 -10.84 4.24
N LEU A 176 0.64 -10.20 3.11
CA LEU A 176 0.61 -8.74 2.96
C LEU A 176 -0.70 -8.11 3.46
N TRP A 177 -1.73 -8.90 3.75
CA TRP A 177 -3.00 -8.40 4.28
C TRP A 177 -2.81 -7.68 5.62
N LEU A 178 -2.10 -8.30 6.56
CA LEU A 178 -1.92 -7.77 7.91
C LEU A 178 -1.07 -6.47 7.93
N PRO A 179 0.08 -6.40 7.23
CA PRO A 179 0.83 -5.15 7.06
C PRO A 179 0.03 -4.05 6.36
N MET A 180 -0.79 -4.38 5.36
CA MET A 180 -1.63 -3.40 4.67
C MET A 180 -2.74 -2.85 5.56
N GLN A 181 -3.35 -3.67 6.42
CA GLN A 181 -4.31 -3.19 7.42
C GLN A 181 -3.63 -2.29 8.45
N LEU A 182 -2.42 -2.66 8.90
CA LEU A 182 -1.64 -1.83 9.81
C LEU A 182 -1.29 -0.47 9.19
N LEU A 183 -0.86 -0.45 7.92
CA LEU A 183 -0.60 0.79 7.18
C LEU A 183 -1.85 1.67 7.02
N ARG A 184 -3.04 1.06 6.84
CA ARG A 184 -4.31 1.80 6.79
C ARG A 184 -4.67 2.41 8.14
N LEU A 185 -4.47 1.66 9.24
CA LEU A 185 -4.69 2.16 10.59
C LEU A 185 -3.72 3.31 10.94
N VAL A 186 -2.43 3.13 10.65
CA VAL A 186 -1.40 4.16 10.85
C VAL A 186 -1.66 5.37 9.96
N GLY A 187 -2.05 5.17 8.70
CA GLY A 187 -2.43 6.26 7.79
C GLY A 187 -3.69 7.01 8.23
N GLY A 188 -4.64 6.32 8.88
CA GLY A 188 -5.81 6.94 9.53
C GLY A 188 -5.41 7.80 10.73
N ALA A 189 -4.59 7.24 11.63
CA ALA A 189 -4.07 7.97 12.80
C ALA A 189 -3.24 9.19 12.40
N TYR A 190 -2.38 9.05 11.38
CA TYR A 190 -1.55 10.15 10.87
C TYR A 190 -2.38 11.29 10.28
N ARG A 191 -3.45 10.99 9.52
CA ARG A 191 -4.37 12.02 9.02
C ARG A 191 -5.04 12.78 10.16
N ASN A 192 -5.52 12.07 11.18
CA ASN A 192 -6.20 12.68 12.32
C ASN A 192 -5.26 13.58 13.14
N ILE A 193 -4.00 13.14 13.35
CA ILE A 193 -2.96 13.94 14.00
C ILE A 193 -2.61 15.17 13.16
N ARG A 194 -2.46 15.02 11.84
CA ARG A 194 -2.15 16.13 10.93
C ARG A 194 -3.23 17.20 10.95
N GLU A 195 -4.51 16.81 10.89
CA GLU A 195 -5.63 17.75 10.96
C GLU A 195 -5.65 18.51 12.29
N ARG A 196 -5.42 17.81 13.41
CA ARG A 196 -5.32 18.42 14.74
C ARG A 196 -4.15 19.40 14.84
N TRP A 197 -2.99 19.03 14.30
CA TRP A 197 -1.81 19.88 14.23
C TRP A 197 -2.04 21.15 13.40
N THR A 198 -2.67 21.03 12.22
CA THR A 198 -2.99 22.20 11.39
C THR A 198 -3.97 23.16 12.08
N ARG A 199 -4.88 22.65 12.92
CA ARG A 199 -5.81 23.48 13.69
C ARG A 199 -5.14 24.22 14.84
N TRP A 200 -4.11 23.63 15.46
CA TRP A 200 -3.33 24.26 16.53
C TRP A 200 -2.30 25.27 16.02
N TRP A 201 -1.68 25.00 14.86
CA TRP A 201 -0.58 25.83 14.33
C TRP A 201 -1.03 26.98 13.42
N MET A 202 -2.29 27.04 13.03
CA MET A 202 -2.81 28.27 12.42
C MET A 202 -3.21 29.22 13.54
N PRO A 203 -2.42 30.28 13.82
CA PRO A 203 -2.92 31.38 14.65
C PRO A 203 -4.23 31.81 14.02
N THR A 204 -5.29 31.88 14.82
CA THR A 204 -6.59 32.41 14.41
C THR A 204 -6.33 33.73 13.74
N ARG A 205 -6.29 33.74 12.39
CA ARG A 205 -6.19 34.95 11.60
C ARG A 205 -7.41 35.76 12.02
N THR A 206 -7.16 36.77 12.83
CA THR A 206 -8.11 37.81 13.19
C THR A 206 -8.72 38.23 11.86
N ARG A 207 -9.99 37.85 11.66
CA ARG A 207 -10.72 38.21 10.43
C ARG A 207 -10.49 39.70 10.24
N PRO A 208 -9.93 40.14 9.10
CA PRO A 208 -9.73 41.56 8.88
C PRO A 208 -11.08 42.23 9.07
N ARG A 209 -11.14 43.07 10.11
CA ARG A 209 -12.30 43.87 10.48
C ARG A 209 -12.73 44.59 9.22
N ARG A 210 -13.81 44.10 8.60
CA ARG A 210 -14.37 44.56 7.34
C ARG A 210 -14.44 46.08 7.40
N GLN A 211 -13.46 46.71 6.77
CA GLN A 211 -13.29 48.15 6.77
C GLN A 211 -14.54 48.69 6.10
N ARG A 212 -15.38 49.31 6.92
CA ARG A 212 -16.68 49.85 6.57
C ARG A 212 -16.40 50.97 5.57
N GLN A 213 -16.33 50.62 4.29
CA GLN A 213 -16.23 51.58 3.21
C GLN A 213 -17.48 52.45 3.29
N THR A 214 -17.28 53.66 3.77
CA THR A 214 -18.25 54.74 3.74
C THR A 214 -18.50 55.09 2.29
N THR A 215 -19.49 54.44 1.68
CA THR A 215 -19.99 54.81 0.36
C THR A 215 -20.52 56.23 0.43
N HIS A 216 -19.86 57.14 -0.29
CA HIS A 216 -20.31 58.51 -0.52
C HIS A 216 -21.77 58.51 -0.99
N LYS A 217 -22.63 59.17 -0.22
CA LYS A 217 -24.03 59.45 -0.55
C LYS A 217 -24.11 60.28 -1.84
N ARG A 218 -24.33 59.62 -2.98
CA ARG A 218 -24.84 60.28 -4.19
C ARG A 218 -26.36 60.44 -4.01
N LYS A 219 -26.85 61.69 -3.91
CA LYS A 219 -28.28 62.02 -3.88
C LYS A 219 -28.92 61.52 -5.17
N ARG A 220 -29.78 60.50 -5.08
CA ARG A 220 -30.63 60.05 -6.19
C ARG A 220 -31.96 60.84 -6.19
N PRO A 221 -32.47 61.22 -7.37
CA PRO A 221 -33.75 61.90 -7.49
C PRO A 221 -34.92 61.01 -7.04
N ARG A 222 -35.92 61.63 -6.41
CA ARG A 222 -37.09 60.98 -5.80
C ARG A 222 -38.01 60.44 -6.91
N LEU A 223 -38.21 59.12 -6.96
CA LEU A 223 -39.27 58.49 -7.74
C LEU A 223 -40.55 58.29 -6.90
N PRO A 224 -41.73 58.18 -7.55
CA PRO A 224 -43.03 58.13 -6.89
C PRO A 224 -43.23 56.84 -6.08
N LYS A 225 -43.92 56.96 -4.95
CA LYS A 225 -44.24 55.85 -4.03
C LYS A 225 -45.25 54.89 -4.67
N LEU A 226 -44.83 53.65 -4.90
CA LEU A 226 -45.71 52.51 -5.20
C LEU A 226 -46.09 51.78 -3.89
N PRO A 227 -47.24 51.08 -3.87
CA PRO A 227 -47.85 50.56 -2.65
C PRO A 227 -47.03 49.43 -2.02
N THR A 228 -46.89 49.53 -0.70
CA THR A 228 -46.17 48.63 0.18
C THR A 228 -46.77 47.23 0.15
N ARG A 229 -46.20 46.33 -0.66
CA ARG A 229 -46.50 44.90 -0.61
C ARG A 229 -45.68 44.28 0.53
N GLN A 230 -46.38 43.53 1.38
CA GLN A 230 -45.85 42.80 2.54
C GLN A 230 -44.55 42.07 2.18
N ARG A 231 -43.50 42.29 2.99
CA ARG A 231 -42.23 41.56 2.91
C ARG A 231 -42.50 40.10 3.23
N ALA A 232 -42.54 39.25 2.20
CA ALA A 232 -42.20 37.85 2.36
C ALA A 232 -40.70 37.79 2.68
N ASP A 233 -40.39 37.24 3.84
CA ASP A 233 -39.05 36.97 4.32
C ASP A 233 -38.44 35.88 3.43
N HIS A 234 -37.74 36.28 2.37
CA HIS A 234 -37.08 35.35 1.46
C HIS A 234 -35.67 35.10 1.98
N ASP A 235 -35.60 34.11 2.86
CA ASP A 235 -34.34 33.48 3.30
C ASP A 235 -33.84 32.53 2.19
N ASP A 236 -33.42 33.11 1.05
CA ASP A 236 -32.81 32.41 -0.08
C ASP A 236 -31.31 32.16 0.19
N GLY A 237 -31.03 31.47 1.28
CA GLY A 237 -29.73 30.82 1.45
C GLY A 237 -29.57 29.73 0.38
N PRO A 238 -28.43 29.62 -0.31
CA PRO A 238 -28.19 28.55 -1.26
C PRO A 238 -28.24 27.20 -0.55
N ARG A 239 -29.37 26.48 -0.70
CA ARG A 239 -29.51 25.09 -0.23
C ARG A 239 -28.74 24.22 -1.22
N ILE A 240 -27.54 23.82 -0.82
CA ILE A 240 -26.79 22.77 -1.52
C ILE A 240 -27.54 21.45 -1.28
N MET A 241 -28.56 21.18 -2.08
CA MET A 241 -29.18 19.87 -2.14
C MET A 241 -28.20 18.94 -2.85
N ARG A 242 -27.45 18.16 -2.06
CA ARG A 242 -26.61 17.10 -2.60
C ARG A 242 -27.54 16.06 -3.20
N VAL A 243 -27.68 16.09 -4.52
CA VAL A 243 -28.32 15.02 -5.29
C VAL A 243 -27.43 13.79 -5.11
N VAL A 244 -27.82 12.91 -4.19
CA VAL A 244 -27.14 11.62 -4.01
C VAL A 244 -27.67 10.70 -5.10
N GLU A 245 -26.80 10.34 -6.03
CA GLU A 245 -27.10 9.32 -7.02
C GLU A 245 -27.05 7.94 -6.34
N ASP A 246 -28.18 7.26 -6.29
CA ASP A 246 -28.24 5.88 -5.82
C ASP A 246 -27.64 4.95 -6.88
N ARG A 247 -26.64 4.16 -6.50
CA ARG A 247 -25.95 3.20 -7.37
C ARG A 247 -26.16 1.77 -6.89
N CYS A 248 -26.40 0.86 -7.81
CA CYS A 248 -26.56 -0.55 -7.48
C CYS A 248 -25.21 -1.13 -7.01
N PRO A 249 -25.15 -1.79 -5.84
CA PRO A 249 -23.91 -2.43 -5.35
C PRO A 249 -23.34 -3.53 -6.27
N TYR A 250 -24.15 -4.11 -7.16
CA TYR A 250 -23.74 -5.22 -8.02
C TYR A 250 -23.07 -4.79 -9.32
N CYS A 251 -23.74 -3.92 -10.07
CA CYS A 251 -23.25 -3.46 -11.38
C CYS A 251 -22.61 -2.06 -11.34
N LEU A 252 -22.74 -1.33 -10.22
CA LEU A 252 -22.28 0.06 -10.03
C LEU A 252 -22.96 1.10 -10.94
N ASP A 253 -23.99 0.69 -11.68
CA ASP A 253 -24.85 1.57 -12.47
C ASP A 253 -25.82 2.35 -11.58
N ILE A 254 -26.24 3.52 -12.05
CA ILE A 254 -27.22 4.37 -11.38
C ILE A 254 -28.59 3.70 -11.43
N VAL A 255 -29.27 3.60 -10.28
CA VAL A 255 -30.63 3.07 -10.20
C VAL A 255 -31.62 4.23 -10.23
N LYS A 256 -32.38 4.33 -11.32
CA LYS A 256 -33.49 5.30 -11.42
C LYS A 256 -34.76 4.66 -10.89
N ARG A 257 -35.65 5.42 -10.25
CA ARG A 257 -36.94 4.90 -9.74
C ARG A 257 -37.78 4.18 -10.81
N ASN A 258 -37.68 4.59 -12.06
CA ASN A 258 -38.37 4.00 -13.21
C ASN A 258 -37.36 3.32 -14.16
N ASP A 259 -36.38 2.60 -13.61
CA ASP A 259 -35.43 1.85 -14.43
C ASP A 259 -36.16 0.74 -15.22
N PRO A 260 -35.96 0.61 -16.55
CA PRO A 260 -36.61 -0.42 -17.35
C PRO A 260 -36.28 -1.85 -16.91
N ARG A 261 -35.16 -2.07 -16.19
CA ARG A 261 -34.82 -3.37 -15.61
C ARG A 261 -35.66 -3.73 -14.39
N GLY A 262 -36.44 -2.77 -13.87
CA GLY A 262 -37.10 -2.88 -12.57
C GLY A 262 -36.16 -2.53 -11.41
N VAL A 263 -36.75 -2.15 -10.28
CA VAL A 263 -35.99 -1.77 -9.07
C VAL A 263 -36.47 -2.60 -7.89
N GLN A 264 -35.54 -3.26 -7.20
CA GLN A 264 -35.78 -3.96 -5.94
C GLN A 264 -35.09 -3.20 -4.81
N VAL A 265 -35.83 -2.89 -3.75
CA VAL A 265 -35.28 -2.23 -2.55
C VAL A 265 -35.03 -3.29 -1.48
N CYS A 266 -33.84 -3.28 -0.88
CA CYS A 266 -33.55 -4.18 0.23
C CYS A 266 -34.39 -3.79 1.46
N GLU A 267 -35.05 -4.76 2.08
CA GLU A 267 -35.90 -4.53 3.26
C GLU A 267 -35.11 -4.13 4.51
N VAL A 268 -33.82 -4.47 4.57
CA VAL A 268 -32.96 -4.22 5.74
C VAL A 268 -32.24 -2.88 5.63
N CYS A 269 -31.54 -2.60 4.53
CA CYS A 269 -30.74 -1.39 4.36
C CYS A 269 -31.38 -0.31 3.46
N HIS A 270 -32.55 -0.59 2.88
CA HIS A 270 -33.26 0.29 1.95
C HIS A 270 -32.45 0.79 0.74
N THR A 271 -31.34 0.12 0.43
CA THR A 271 -30.53 0.42 -0.76
C THR A 271 -31.26 -0.12 -2.00
N PRO A 272 -31.44 0.69 -3.06
CA PRO A 272 -32.07 0.23 -4.29
C PRO A 272 -31.09 -0.58 -5.15
N HIS A 273 -31.61 -1.63 -5.79
CA HIS A 273 -30.89 -2.52 -6.69
C HIS A 273 -31.68 -2.66 -7.99
N HIS A 274 -31.01 -2.95 -9.11
CA HIS A 274 -31.72 -3.40 -10.31
C HIS A 274 -32.33 -4.79 -10.07
N ALA A 275 -33.56 -5.01 -10.53
CA ALA A 275 -34.29 -6.25 -10.26
C ALA A 275 -33.62 -7.48 -10.89
N ASP A 276 -32.95 -7.33 -12.03
CA ASP A 276 -32.16 -8.38 -12.66
C ASP A 276 -30.94 -8.80 -11.81
N CYS A 277 -30.20 -7.83 -11.28
CA CYS A 277 -29.06 -8.07 -10.39
C CYS A 277 -29.51 -8.71 -9.07
N TRP A 278 -30.68 -8.31 -8.57
CA TRP A 278 -31.30 -8.93 -7.41
C TRP A 278 -31.73 -10.37 -7.68
N ALA A 279 -32.33 -10.67 -8.84
CA ALA A 279 -32.76 -12.01 -9.20
C ALA A 279 -31.60 -13.01 -9.29
N ILE A 280 -30.42 -12.56 -9.73
CA ILE A 280 -29.21 -13.40 -9.81
C ILE A 280 -28.65 -13.70 -8.41
N THR A 281 -28.60 -12.70 -7.53
CA THR A 281 -27.95 -12.83 -6.22
C THR A 281 -28.88 -13.33 -5.12
N GLY A 282 -30.19 -13.10 -5.26
CA GLY A 282 -31.26 -13.53 -4.33
C GLY A 282 -31.30 -12.81 -2.98
N LYS A 283 -30.30 -12.00 -2.63
CA LYS A 283 -30.19 -11.29 -1.35
C LYS A 283 -29.29 -10.06 -1.49
N CYS A 284 -29.36 -9.12 -0.55
CA CYS A 284 -28.45 -7.96 -0.50
C CYS A 284 -27.06 -8.35 0.05
N GLN A 285 -25.98 -7.90 -0.62
CA GLN A 285 -24.60 -8.09 -0.16
C GLN A 285 -24.04 -6.90 0.64
N VAL A 286 -24.83 -5.85 0.86
CA VAL A 286 -24.43 -4.76 1.75
C VAL A 286 -24.41 -5.33 3.17
N PRO A 287 -23.30 -5.18 3.93
CA PRO A 287 -23.23 -5.66 5.31
C PRO A 287 -24.31 -4.97 6.15
N HIS A 288 -25.30 -5.74 6.60
CA HIS A 288 -26.27 -5.28 7.57
C HIS A 288 -25.64 -5.42 8.96
N LEU A 289 -25.64 -4.34 9.74
CA LEU A 289 -25.41 -4.47 11.18
C LEU A 289 -26.66 -5.19 11.72
N ASN A 290 -26.51 -6.44 12.16
CA ASN A 290 -27.60 -7.19 12.78
C ASN A 290 -28.15 -6.36 13.96
N THR A 291 -29.32 -5.77 13.78
CA THR A 291 -30.15 -5.19 14.86
C THR A 291 -31.15 -6.21 15.32
#